data_AF-E9SI50-F1
#
_entry.id   AF-E9SI50-F1
#
_cell.length_a   1.000
_cell.length_b   1.000
_cell.length_c   1.000
_cell.angle_alpha   90.00
_cell.angle_beta   90.00
_cell.angle_gamma   90.00
#
_symmetry.space_group_name_H-M   'P 1'
#
loop_
_entity.id
_entity.type
_entity.pdbx_description
1 polymer ?
#
loop_
_entity_poly.entity_id
_entity_poly.type
_entity_poly.pdbx_seq_one_letter_code
_entity_poly.pdbx_strand_id
1 'polypeptide(L)'
;MSTHAYIFEKTEKNYRGIYLHCDGYIESAGRILTEHYTDPDIVSELIDLGSLSVLGFCIGKKTDFDKYDRNGTQCLAYHRDRDEDLEILDPEVLNENNISRLNASFVYLFDHDKQTWFLWDSFEHEWIDMLEKIAEKRDKENYNDSKLTLLWSELTDVPTVTEEYKNRLDQNWFGWKKGTDVIEIWHWFDERLNEGLGVFMEENQ
;
A
#
# COMPACT_ATOMS: atom_id res chain seq x y z
N MET A 1 13.13 6.05 -16.82
CA MET A 1 12.49 7.24 -16.23
C MET A 1 11.99 6.77 -14.88
N SER A 2 12.47 7.37 -13.78
CA SER A 2 12.06 6.96 -12.44
C SER A 2 10.91 7.86 -12.01
N THR A 3 9.83 7.27 -11.50
CA THR A 3 8.73 8.02 -10.91
C THR A 3 8.96 8.10 -9.41
N HIS A 4 9.30 9.28 -8.94
CA HIS A 4 9.55 9.50 -7.52
C HIS A 4 8.25 9.78 -6.77
N ALA A 5 8.27 9.50 -5.47
CA ALA A 5 7.20 9.85 -4.56
C ALA A 5 7.77 10.35 -3.22
N TYR A 6 6.88 10.82 -2.36
CA TYR A 6 7.18 11.05 -0.96
C TYR A 6 6.24 10.24 -0.10
N ILE A 7 6.76 9.71 1.00
CA ILE A 7 6.02 8.90 1.96
C ILE A 7 6.10 9.60 3.31
N PHE A 8 4.95 9.95 3.85
CA PHE A 8 4.82 10.61 5.14
C PHE A 8 3.99 9.77 6.09
N GLU A 9 4.20 10.00 7.38
CA GLU A 9 3.27 9.59 8.42
C GLU A 9 2.84 10.80 9.25
N LYS A 10 1.61 10.74 9.75
CA LYS A 10 1.04 11.63 10.75
C LYS A 10 0.91 10.86 12.05
N THR A 11 1.71 11.27 13.04
CA THR A 11 1.62 10.79 14.42
C THR A 11 0.83 11.78 15.27
N GLU A 12 0.53 11.43 16.53
CA GLU A 12 -0.05 12.38 17.50
C GLU A 12 0.78 13.66 17.67
N LYS A 13 2.10 13.56 17.47
CA LYS A 13 3.06 14.63 17.81
C LYS A 13 3.43 15.50 16.63
N ASN A 14 3.50 14.93 15.43
CA ASN A 14 3.95 15.63 14.23
C ASN A 14 3.75 14.80 12.96
N TYR A 15 4.08 15.41 11.82
CA TYR A 15 4.35 14.71 10.58
C TYR A 15 5.86 14.53 10.36
N ARG A 16 6.23 13.48 9.65
CA ARG A 16 7.59 13.26 9.13
C ARG A 16 7.52 12.41 7.88
N GLY A 17 8.50 12.56 6.99
CA GLY A 17 8.47 11.80 5.73
C GLY A 17 9.84 11.59 5.11
N ILE A 18 9.83 10.78 4.06
CA ILE A 18 11.01 10.33 3.32
C ILE A 18 10.76 10.45 1.82
N TYR A 19 11.83 10.61 1.06
CA TYR A 19 11.80 10.54 -0.39
C TYR A 19 11.86 9.09 -0.88
N LEU A 20 11.13 8.78 -1.96
CA LEU A 20 11.22 7.50 -2.68
C LEU A 20 11.68 7.75 -4.12
N HIS A 21 12.81 7.13 -4.50
CA HIS A 21 13.42 7.33 -5.81
C HIS A 21 12.70 6.61 -6.96
N CYS A 22 12.31 5.35 -6.76
CA CYS A 22 11.77 4.47 -7.80
C CYS A 22 10.31 4.05 -7.55
N ASP A 23 9.59 3.84 -8.65
CA ASP A 23 8.27 3.18 -8.69
C ASP A 23 7.20 3.76 -7.75
N GLY A 24 7.17 5.09 -7.64
CA GLY A 24 6.22 5.83 -6.82
C GLY A 24 4.75 5.78 -7.25
N TYR A 25 4.39 5.02 -8.29
CA TYR A 25 3.02 4.90 -8.81
C TYR A 25 2.04 4.29 -7.80
N ILE A 26 0.74 4.56 -7.98
CA ILE A 26 -0.34 3.97 -7.17
C ILE A 26 -0.31 2.44 -7.27
N GLU A 27 -0.12 1.91 -8.49
CA GLU A 27 -0.06 0.47 -8.76
C GLU A 27 1.18 -0.22 -8.18
N SER A 28 2.21 0.55 -7.83
CA SER A 28 3.47 0.07 -7.27
C SER A 28 3.57 0.47 -5.81
N ALA A 29 4.15 1.64 -5.50
CA ALA A 29 4.28 2.12 -4.13
C ALA A 29 2.95 2.19 -3.38
N GLY A 30 1.88 2.73 -3.99
CA GLY A 30 0.57 2.83 -3.33
C GLY A 30 0.02 1.47 -2.92
N ARG A 31 0.15 0.46 -3.78
CA ARG A 31 -0.21 -0.93 -3.50
C ARG A 31 0.62 -1.51 -2.36
N ILE A 32 1.95 -1.40 -2.42
CA ILE A 32 2.85 -1.93 -1.39
C ILE A 32 2.53 -1.32 -0.01
N LEU A 33 2.34 -0.01 0.05
CA LEU A 33 2.03 0.70 1.29
C LEU A 33 0.70 0.22 1.88
N THR A 34 -0.34 0.10 1.05
CA THR A 34 -1.67 -0.31 1.50
C THR A 34 -1.79 -1.80 1.87
N GLU A 35 -0.95 -2.67 1.31
CA GLU A 35 -0.95 -4.12 1.58
C GLU A 35 0.00 -4.51 2.72
N HIS A 36 1.16 -3.86 2.85
CA HIS A 36 2.23 -4.31 3.76
C HIS A 36 2.58 -3.34 4.90
N TYR A 37 2.22 -2.07 4.79
CA TYR A 37 2.53 -1.04 5.78
C TYR A 37 1.25 -0.49 6.40
N THR A 38 0.50 -1.36 7.06
CA THR A 38 -0.81 -1.04 7.68
C THR A 38 -0.74 -0.86 9.19
N ASP A 39 0.36 -1.31 9.80
CA ASP A 39 0.63 -1.18 11.23
C ASP A 39 1.43 0.12 11.51
N PRO A 40 0.97 0.97 12.44
CA PRO A 40 1.65 2.23 12.76
C PRO A 40 3.13 2.09 13.16
N ASP A 41 3.49 1.02 13.88
CA ASP A 41 4.86 0.79 14.32
C ASP A 41 5.75 0.44 13.13
N ILE A 42 5.25 -0.40 12.21
CA ILE A 42 5.96 -0.75 10.97
C ILE A 42 6.12 0.47 10.04
N VAL A 43 5.11 1.34 9.97
CA VAL A 43 5.20 2.59 9.21
C VAL A 43 6.26 3.51 9.81
N SER A 44 6.32 3.63 11.14
CA SER A 44 7.36 4.40 11.79
C SER A 44 8.76 3.83 11.54
N GLU A 45 8.92 2.50 11.54
CA GLU A 45 10.18 1.85 11.15
C GLU A 45 10.56 2.15 9.69
N LEU A 46 9.58 2.21 8.78
CA LEU A 46 9.81 2.57 7.37
C LEU A 46 10.36 4.00 7.26
N ILE A 47 9.76 4.95 7.99
CA ILE A 47 10.23 6.34 8.01
C ILE A 47 11.63 6.44 8.63
N ASP A 48 11.92 5.67 9.67
CA ASP A 48 13.23 5.66 10.35
C ASP A 48 14.38 5.17 9.45
N LEU A 49 14.08 4.47 8.34
CA LEU A 49 15.09 4.12 7.33
C LEU A 49 15.66 5.33 6.59
N GLY A 50 14.95 6.47 6.58
CA GLY A 50 15.27 7.61 5.73
C GLY A 50 14.87 7.41 4.27
N SER A 51 15.36 8.30 3.40
CA SER A 51 15.10 8.24 1.95
C SER A 51 15.40 6.86 1.34
N LEU A 52 14.49 6.39 0.49
CA LEU A 52 14.54 5.07 -0.14
C LEU A 52 14.93 5.18 -1.61
N SER A 53 15.79 4.27 -2.03
CA SER A 53 15.99 3.99 -3.44
C SER A 53 14.83 3.13 -3.98
N VAL A 54 14.42 2.12 -3.22
CA VAL A 54 13.35 1.16 -3.60
C VAL A 54 12.51 0.85 -2.36
N LEU A 55 11.20 0.91 -2.52
CA LEU A 55 10.24 0.42 -1.52
C LEU A 55 10.05 -1.10 -1.72
N GLY A 56 10.20 -1.88 -0.66
CA GLY A 56 9.93 -3.33 -0.69
C GLY A 56 8.77 -3.73 0.21
N PHE A 57 8.39 -5.00 0.18
CA PHE A 57 7.28 -5.54 0.97
C PHE A 57 7.54 -5.58 2.49
N CYS A 58 8.79 -5.45 2.92
CA CYS A 58 9.15 -5.36 4.33
C CYS A 58 10.36 -4.44 4.56
N ILE A 59 10.59 -4.06 5.82
CA ILE A 59 11.75 -3.26 6.24
C ILE A 59 13.06 -3.97 5.88
N GLY A 60 13.19 -5.24 6.28
CA GLY A 60 14.36 -6.06 6.03
C GLY A 60 15.58 -5.67 6.88
N LYS A 61 16.77 -5.95 6.37
CA LYS A 61 18.05 -5.76 7.06
C LYS A 61 19.08 -5.07 6.18
N LYS A 62 20.11 -4.48 6.81
CA LYS A 62 21.24 -3.87 6.10
C LYS A 62 21.79 -4.81 5.03
N THR A 63 21.90 -4.31 3.80
CA THR A 63 22.38 -5.06 2.64
C THR A 63 23.42 -4.26 1.85
N ASP A 64 24.15 -4.93 0.96
CA ASP A 64 25.00 -4.28 -0.04
C ASP A 64 24.11 -3.53 -1.05
N PHE A 65 24.26 -2.21 -1.11
CA PHE A 65 23.45 -1.33 -1.95
C PHE A 65 23.59 -1.63 -3.45
N ASP A 66 24.73 -2.16 -3.90
CA ASP A 66 24.98 -2.43 -5.31
C ASP A 66 24.61 -3.87 -5.71
N LYS A 67 24.37 -4.74 -4.73
CA LYS A 67 24.07 -6.18 -4.93
C LYS A 67 22.75 -6.62 -4.30
N TYR A 68 21.81 -5.69 -4.13
CA TYR A 68 20.50 -5.98 -3.58
C TYR A 68 19.63 -6.86 -4.49
N ASP A 69 18.63 -7.50 -3.89
CA ASP A 69 17.61 -8.22 -4.64
C ASP A 69 16.70 -7.24 -5.38
N ARG A 70 16.80 -7.26 -6.71
CA ARG A 70 16.01 -6.40 -7.60
C ARG A 70 14.53 -6.80 -7.65
N ASN A 71 14.16 -7.94 -7.09
CA ASN A 71 12.75 -8.35 -7.01
C ASN A 71 11.97 -7.63 -5.91
N GLY A 72 12.61 -6.74 -5.14
CA GLY A 72 11.91 -5.80 -4.26
C GLY A 72 11.34 -6.40 -2.96
N THR A 73 11.94 -7.49 -2.45
CA THR A 73 11.45 -8.12 -1.21
C THR A 73 11.54 -7.20 0.01
N GLN A 74 12.65 -6.47 0.15
CA GLN A 74 12.87 -5.53 1.24
C GLN A 74 13.18 -4.13 0.74
N CYS A 75 12.96 -3.13 1.59
CA CYS A 75 13.37 -1.75 1.31
C CYS A 75 14.87 -1.66 1.04
N LEU A 76 15.25 -0.75 0.14
CA LEU A 76 16.63 -0.35 -0.11
C LEU A 76 16.77 1.12 0.27
N ALA A 77 17.41 1.39 1.40
CA ALA A 77 17.46 2.73 2.00
C ALA A 77 18.85 3.34 1.87
N TYR A 78 18.93 4.62 1.48
CA TYR A 78 20.21 5.32 1.30
C TYR A 78 20.99 5.39 2.62
N HIS A 79 20.35 5.75 3.71
CA HIS A 79 21.00 5.83 5.02
C HIS A 79 21.48 4.46 5.50
N ARG A 80 20.59 3.46 5.59
CA ARG A 80 20.91 2.14 6.14
C ARG A 80 21.92 1.35 5.28
N ASP A 81 21.71 1.33 3.97
CA ASP A 81 22.38 0.37 3.06
C ASP A 81 23.57 1.01 2.32
N ARG A 82 23.57 2.33 2.15
CA ARG A 82 24.66 3.08 1.49
C ARG A 82 25.47 3.97 2.45
N ASP A 83 25.14 3.95 3.74
CA ASP A 83 25.80 4.75 4.78
C ASP A 83 25.78 6.27 4.49
N GLU A 84 24.73 6.74 3.80
CA GLU A 84 24.47 8.17 3.60
C GLU A 84 23.90 8.80 4.88
N ASP A 85 23.88 10.13 4.97
CA ASP A 85 23.27 10.83 6.09
C ASP A 85 21.76 10.54 6.18
N LEU A 86 21.22 10.50 7.40
CA LEU A 86 19.78 10.30 7.60
C LEU A 86 19.03 11.57 7.17
N GLU A 87 18.21 11.43 6.13
CA GLU A 87 17.33 12.47 5.65
C GLU A 87 15.88 12.16 6.01
N ILE A 88 15.30 13.00 6.87
CA ILE A 88 13.88 13.01 7.22
C ILE A 88 13.34 14.41 6.92
N LEU A 89 12.23 14.46 6.20
CA LEU A 89 11.57 15.69 5.80
C LEU A 89 10.72 16.26 6.92
N ASP A 90 10.75 17.59 7.02
CA ASP A 90 10.04 18.38 8.01
C ASP A 90 8.52 18.43 7.69
N PRO A 91 7.64 18.40 8.72
CA PRO A 91 6.19 18.57 8.56
C PRO A 91 5.76 19.82 7.78
N GLU A 92 6.55 20.91 7.80
CA GLU A 92 6.22 22.16 7.08
C GLU A 92 6.02 21.93 5.57
N VAL A 93 6.57 20.84 5.03
CA VAL A 93 6.43 20.41 3.64
C VAL A 93 5.00 19.99 3.29
N LEU A 94 4.21 19.51 4.26
CA LEU A 94 2.87 18.98 4.03
C LEU A 94 1.74 20.03 4.03
N ASN A 95 2.05 21.32 4.18
CA ASN A 95 1.02 22.34 3.93
C ASN A 95 0.70 22.41 2.42
N GLU A 96 -0.53 22.73 2.06
CA GLU A 96 -1.03 22.72 0.67
C GLU A 96 -0.17 23.58 -0.28
N ASN A 97 0.39 24.69 0.24
CA ASN A 97 1.24 25.60 -0.53
C ASN A 97 2.65 25.04 -0.78
N ASN A 98 3.11 24.08 0.03
CA ASN A 98 4.44 23.48 -0.03
C ASN A 98 4.43 22.09 -0.66
N ILE A 99 3.34 21.32 -0.52
CA ILE A 99 3.25 19.97 -1.10
C ILE A 99 3.30 20.04 -2.63
N SER A 100 2.70 21.07 -3.23
CA SER A 100 2.80 21.36 -4.67
C SER A 100 4.22 21.71 -5.13
N ARG A 101 5.10 22.16 -4.21
CA ARG A 101 6.50 22.50 -4.50
C ARG A 101 7.45 21.30 -4.43
N LEU A 102 6.99 20.16 -3.91
CA LEU A 102 7.79 18.92 -3.91
C LEU A 102 8.13 18.42 -5.32
N ASN A 103 7.45 18.96 -6.34
CA ASN A 103 7.54 18.51 -7.73
C ASN A 103 7.36 16.98 -7.84
N ALA A 104 6.54 16.41 -6.94
CA ALA A 104 6.33 14.98 -6.79
C ALA A 104 5.19 14.50 -7.69
N SER A 105 5.32 13.32 -8.29
CA SER A 105 4.19 12.69 -8.97
C SER A 105 3.14 12.18 -7.98
N PHE A 106 3.58 11.72 -6.80
CA PHE A 106 2.72 11.16 -5.76
C PHE A 106 3.26 11.53 -4.37
N VAL A 107 2.34 11.85 -3.45
CA VAL A 107 2.64 12.04 -2.03
C VAL A 107 1.67 11.18 -1.22
N TYR A 108 2.23 10.24 -0.47
CA TYR A 108 1.51 9.33 0.39
C TYR A 108 1.59 9.78 1.84
N LEU A 109 0.49 9.68 2.57
CA LEU A 109 0.41 10.01 3.98
C LEU A 109 -0.30 8.91 4.75
N PHE A 110 0.38 8.27 5.69
CA PHE A 110 -0.24 7.37 6.65
C PHE A 110 -0.77 8.15 7.84
N ASP A 111 -2.06 8.00 8.15
CA ASP A 111 -2.67 8.59 9.35
C ASP A 111 -2.74 7.53 10.45
N HIS A 112 -1.98 7.72 11.54
CA HIS A 112 -1.93 6.76 12.66
C HIS A 112 -3.28 6.61 13.37
N ASP A 113 -4.08 7.68 13.46
CA ASP A 113 -5.37 7.67 14.12
C ASP A 113 -6.38 6.84 13.32
N LYS A 114 -6.34 6.98 12.00
CA LYS A 114 -7.24 6.28 11.06
C LYS A 114 -6.70 4.93 10.60
N GLN A 115 -5.42 4.65 10.81
CA GLN A 115 -4.70 3.46 10.31
C GLN A 115 -4.92 3.24 8.80
N THR A 116 -4.82 4.31 8.01
CA THR A 116 -5.01 4.24 6.56
C THR A 116 -4.09 5.21 5.84
N TRP A 117 -3.87 4.92 4.56
CA TRP A 117 -3.09 5.75 3.64
C TRP A 117 -3.97 6.74 2.89
N PHE A 118 -3.47 7.95 2.74
CA PHE A 118 -4.01 8.98 1.87
C PHE A 118 -3.02 9.29 0.74
N LEU A 119 -3.56 9.65 -0.42
CA LEU A 119 -2.80 10.17 -1.55
C LEU A 119 -3.20 11.62 -1.79
N TRP A 120 -2.20 12.49 -1.94
CA TRP A 120 -2.45 13.86 -2.39
C TRP A 120 -2.82 13.90 -3.87
N ASP A 121 -4.01 14.41 -4.19
CA ASP A 121 -4.41 14.74 -5.54
C ASP A 121 -3.98 16.17 -5.89
N SER A 122 -3.04 16.30 -6.83
CA SER A 122 -2.52 17.60 -7.24
C SER A 122 -3.47 18.38 -8.15
N PHE A 123 -4.49 17.75 -8.74
CA PHE A 123 -5.49 18.43 -9.55
C PHE A 123 -6.61 18.98 -8.67
N GLU A 124 -7.18 18.14 -7.81
CA GLU A 124 -8.29 18.52 -6.93
C GLU A 124 -7.84 19.19 -5.63
N HIS A 125 -6.53 19.19 -5.34
CA HIS A 125 -5.91 19.76 -4.13
C HIS A 125 -6.50 19.18 -2.85
N GLU A 126 -6.71 17.86 -2.83
CA GLU A 126 -7.30 17.15 -1.69
C GLU A 126 -6.57 15.84 -1.38
N TRP A 127 -6.78 15.33 -0.17
CA TRP A 127 -6.30 14.02 0.25
C TRP A 127 -7.37 12.97 -0.03
N ILE A 128 -7.02 11.97 -0.83
CA ILE A 128 -7.91 10.85 -1.19
C ILE A 128 -7.56 9.63 -0.33
N ASP A 129 -8.55 8.99 0.31
CA ASP A 129 -8.37 7.70 0.99
C ASP A 129 -7.99 6.63 -0.07
N MET A 130 -6.82 6.02 0.11
CA MET A 130 -6.28 5.06 -0.86
C MET A 130 -7.12 3.79 -0.96
N LEU A 131 -7.73 3.33 0.14
CA LEU A 131 -8.58 2.14 0.11
C LEU A 131 -9.87 2.42 -0.65
N GLU A 132 -10.44 3.63 -0.50
CA GLU A 132 -11.59 4.05 -1.31
C GLU A 132 -11.20 4.18 -2.78
N LYS A 133 -10.05 4.77 -3.10
CA LYS A 133 -9.56 4.89 -4.47
C LYS A 133 -9.32 3.53 -5.13
N ILE A 134 -8.75 2.58 -4.40
CA ILE A 134 -8.52 1.20 -4.88
C ILE A 134 -9.86 0.47 -5.04
N ALA A 135 -10.78 0.59 -4.07
CA ALA A 135 -12.10 -0.01 -4.15
C ALA A 135 -12.92 0.52 -5.34
N GLU A 136 -12.90 1.83 -5.57
CA GLU A 136 -13.54 2.42 -6.75
C GLU A 136 -12.96 1.89 -8.06
N LYS A 137 -11.63 1.77 -8.15
CA LYS A 137 -10.96 1.24 -9.33
C LYS A 137 -11.35 -0.22 -9.56
N ARG A 138 -11.35 -1.03 -8.50
CA ARG A 138 -11.80 -2.43 -8.52
C ARG A 138 -13.25 -2.53 -8.99
N ASP A 139 -14.15 -1.69 -8.47
CA ASP A 139 -15.57 -1.77 -8.80
C ASP A 139 -15.90 -1.27 -10.22
N LYS A 140 -15.05 -0.40 -10.79
CA LYS A 140 -15.17 0.12 -12.16
C LYS A 140 -14.44 -0.74 -13.20
N GLU A 141 -13.51 -1.61 -12.80
CA GLU A 141 -12.75 -2.44 -13.73
C GLU A 141 -13.64 -3.54 -14.32
N ASN A 142 -13.63 -3.65 -15.65
CA ASN A 142 -14.32 -4.73 -16.35
C ASN A 142 -13.43 -5.98 -16.32
N TYR A 143 -13.53 -6.76 -15.24
CA TYR A 143 -12.86 -8.04 -15.15
C TYR A 143 -13.53 -9.06 -16.08
N ASN A 144 -12.71 -9.89 -16.73
CA ASN A 144 -13.20 -11.09 -17.39
C ASN A 144 -13.02 -12.29 -16.44
N ASP A 145 -13.70 -13.40 -16.74
CA ASP A 145 -13.66 -14.59 -15.88
C ASP A 145 -12.23 -15.09 -15.64
N SER A 146 -11.31 -14.96 -16.61
CA SER A 146 -9.90 -15.34 -16.44
C SER A 146 -9.15 -14.48 -15.43
N LYS A 147 -9.39 -13.15 -15.40
CA LYS A 147 -8.80 -12.25 -14.40
C LYS A 147 -9.40 -12.49 -13.02
N LEU A 148 -10.71 -12.70 -12.92
CA LEU A 148 -11.39 -13.00 -11.66
C LEU A 148 -10.92 -14.35 -11.09
N THR A 149 -10.73 -15.34 -11.95
CA THR A 149 -10.15 -16.65 -11.60
C THR A 149 -8.75 -16.51 -11.03
N LEU A 150 -7.88 -15.73 -11.68
CA LEU A 150 -6.52 -15.49 -11.19
C LEU A 150 -6.55 -14.79 -9.83
N LEU A 151 -7.34 -13.72 -9.72
CA LEU A 151 -7.51 -13.00 -8.46
C LEU A 151 -8.01 -13.93 -7.37
N TRP A 152 -9.03 -14.74 -7.64
CA TRP A 152 -9.57 -15.73 -6.70
C TRP A 152 -8.54 -16.79 -6.28
N SER A 153 -7.69 -17.25 -7.20
CA SER A 153 -6.61 -18.18 -6.84
C SER A 153 -5.62 -17.55 -5.86
N GLU A 154 -5.29 -16.27 -6.04
CA GLU A 154 -4.48 -15.49 -5.09
C GLU A 154 -5.22 -15.23 -3.78
N LEU A 155 -6.57 -15.18 -3.83
CA LEU A 155 -7.42 -15.00 -2.65
C LEU A 155 -7.50 -16.22 -1.74
N THR A 156 -6.99 -17.40 -2.13
CA THR A 156 -7.05 -18.60 -1.27
C THR A 156 -6.23 -18.48 0.03
N ASP A 157 -5.34 -17.47 0.12
CA ASP A 157 -4.61 -17.08 1.33
C ASP A 157 -5.24 -15.84 2.01
N VAL A 158 -6.56 -15.83 2.25
CA VAL A 158 -7.25 -14.72 2.95
C VAL A 158 -6.73 -14.60 4.39
N PRO A 159 -6.18 -13.45 4.80
CA PRO A 159 -5.69 -13.27 6.16
C PRO A 159 -6.91 -12.99 7.05
N THR A 160 -7.28 -14.00 7.86
CA THR A 160 -8.49 -13.99 8.69
C THR A 160 -8.16 -14.18 10.15
N VAL A 161 -8.98 -13.58 11.02
CA VAL A 161 -8.81 -13.75 12.47
C VAL A 161 -9.05 -15.22 12.84
N THR A 162 -8.04 -15.89 13.38
CA THR A 162 -8.03 -17.32 13.77
C THR A 162 -8.78 -17.62 15.08
N GLU A 163 -9.85 -16.87 15.35
CA GLU A 163 -10.76 -17.11 16.47
C GLU A 163 -12.05 -17.72 15.94
N GLU A 164 -12.59 -18.72 16.64
CA GLU A 164 -13.86 -19.35 16.31
C GLU A 164 -14.93 -18.25 16.09
N TYR A 165 -15.45 -18.16 14.86
CA TYR A 165 -16.55 -17.28 14.44
C TYR A 165 -16.25 -15.83 14.01
N LYS A 166 -15.04 -15.49 13.56
CA LYS A 166 -14.80 -14.21 12.87
C LYS A 166 -14.29 -14.40 11.44
N ASN A 167 -15.21 -14.50 10.47
CA ASN A 167 -14.93 -14.41 9.02
C ASN A 167 -14.57 -12.97 8.63
N ARG A 168 -13.58 -12.36 9.28
CA ARG A 168 -13.18 -10.97 9.03
C ARG A 168 -11.70 -10.88 8.77
N LEU A 169 -11.33 -9.96 7.89
CA LEU A 169 -9.94 -9.64 7.61
C LEU A 169 -9.22 -9.14 8.86
N ASP A 170 -8.04 -9.66 9.16
CA ASP A 170 -7.16 -9.23 10.26
C ASP A 170 -6.27 -8.02 9.87
N GLN A 171 -6.11 -7.78 8.57
CA GLN A 171 -5.40 -6.64 7.96
C GLN A 171 -6.13 -6.11 6.71
N ASN A 172 -5.69 -4.97 6.15
CA ASN A 172 -6.17 -4.55 4.83
C ASN A 172 -5.65 -5.53 3.78
N TRP A 173 -6.48 -5.84 2.79
CA TRP A 173 -6.18 -6.89 1.82
C TRP A 173 -6.88 -6.61 0.49
N PHE A 174 -6.13 -6.51 -0.62
CA PHE A 174 -6.64 -6.27 -1.98
C PHE A 174 -7.74 -5.17 -2.10
N GLY A 175 -7.57 -4.06 -1.36
CA GLY A 175 -8.53 -2.94 -1.36
C GLY A 175 -9.75 -3.12 -0.44
N TRP A 176 -9.86 -4.24 0.27
CA TRP A 176 -10.79 -4.42 1.38
C TRP A 176 -10.14 -3.97 2.70
N LYS A 177 -10.92 -3.28 3.54
CA LYS A 177 -10.42 -2.76 4.82
C LYS A 177 -10.33 -3.90 5.84
N LYS A 178 -9.39 -3.80 6.77
CA LYS A 178 -9.34 -4.63 7.97
C LYS A 178 -10.73 -4.68 8.62
N GLY A 179 -11.18 -5.87 8.98
CA GLY A 179 -12.50 -6.11 9.56
C GLY A 179 -13.63 -6.32 8.55
N THR A 180 -13.42 -6.14 7.23
CA THR A 180 -14.39 -6.55 6.20
C THR A 180 -14.75 -8.02 6.35
N ASP A 181 -16.04 -8.35 6.21
CA ASP A 181 -16.51 -9.73 6.27
C ASP A 181 -16.13 -10.47 4.99
N VAL A 182 -15.56 -11.67 5.11
CA VAL A 182 -15.15 -12.49 3.97
C VAL A 182 -16.36 -12.84 3.08
N ILE A 183 -17.57 -12.90 3.64
CA ILE A 183 -18.80 -13.10 2.87
C ILE A 183 -19.05 -11.92 1.92
N GLU A 184 -18.73 -10.68 2.31
CA GLU A 184 -18.85 -9.51 1.43
C GLU A 184 -17.89 -9.63 0.25
N ILE A 185 -16.69 -10.17 0.47
CA ILE A 185 -15.72 -10.45 -0.59
C ILE A 185 -16.29 -11.51 -1.54
N TRP A 186 -16.82 -12.61 -1.02
CA TRP A 186 -17.41 -13.67 -1.84
C TRP A 186 -18.60 -13.19 -2.69
N HIS A 187 -19.52 -12.43 -2.08
CA HIS A 187 -20.63 -11.84 -2.82
C HIS A 187 -20.16 -10.93 -3.95
N TRP A 188 -19.09 -10.17 -3.74
CA TRP A 188 -18.53 -9.30 -4.78
C TRP A 188 -18.07 -10.08 -6.02
N PHE A 189 -17.44 -11.25 -5.83
CA PHE A 189 -17.06 -12.14 -6.94
C PHE A 189 -18.26 -12.80 -7.60
N ASP A 190 -19.24 -13.27 -6.81
CA ASP A 190 -20.41 -13.98 -7.32
C ASP A 190 -21.25 -13.08 -8.26
N GLU A 191 -21.33 -11.78 -7.95
CA GLU A 191 -21.99 -10.79 -8.82
C GLU A 191 -21.27 -10.54 -10.15
N ARG A 192 -19.98 -10.89 -10.25
CA ARG A 192 -19.09 -10.49 -11.36
C ARG A 192 -18.57 -11.64 -12.21
N LEU A 193 -18.66 -12.88 -11.71
CA LEU A 193 -18.40 -14.10 -12.47
C LEU A 193 -19.65 -14.52 -13.23
N ASN A 194 -19.50 -14.83 -14.53
CA ASN A 194 -20.67 -15.19 -15.35
C ASN A 194 -21.42 -16.43 -14.85
N GLU A 195 -20.72 -17.41 -14.26
CA GLU A 195 -21.29 -18.66 -13.75
C GLU A 195 -21.39 -18.70 -12.22
N GLY A 196 -21.07 -17.58 -11.56
CA GLY A 196 -20.96 -17.51 -10.11
C GLY A 196 -19.71 -18.19 -9.56
N LEU A 197 -19.39 -17.89 -8.31
CA LEU A 197 -18.20 -18.40 -7.64
C LEU A 197 -18.32 -19.92 -7.34
N GLY A 198 -19.55 -20.40 -7.13
CA GLY A 198 -19.84 -21.79 -6.78
C GLY A 198 -19.37 -22.81 -7.81
N VAL A 199 -19.61 -22.54 -9.10
CA VAL A 199 -19.20 -23.43 -10.21
C VAL A 199 -17.68 -23.51 -10.30
N PHE A 200 -17.00 -22.37 -10.16
CA PHE A 200 -15.55 -22.29 -10.17
C PHE A 200 -14.88 -23.11 -9.06
N MET A 201 -15.47 -23.10 -7.85
CA MET A 201 -14.96 -23.87 -6.70
C MET A 201 -15.11 -25.38 -6.87
N GLU A 202 -16.08 -25.85 -7.67
CA GLU A 202 -16.26 -27.28 -7.97
C GLU A 202 -15.27 -27.79 -9.03
N GLU A 203 -14.81 -26.94 -9.95
CA GLU A 203 -13.87 -27.31 -11.02
C GLU A 203 -12.39 -27.35 -10.62
N ASN A 204 -12.03 -26.74 -9.48
CA ASN A 204 -10.64 -26.59 -9.01
C ASN A 204 -10.32 -27.37 -7.71
N GLN A 205 -11.18 -28.32 -7.31
CA GLN A 205 -10.91 -29.33 -6.26
C GLN A 205 -10.26 -30.60 -6.82
#